data_AF-A0A482VXR8-F1
#
_entry.id   AF-A0A482VXR8-F1
#
_cell.length_a   1.000
_cell.length_b   1.000
_cell.length_c   1.000
_cell.angle_alpha   90.00
_cell.angle_beta   90.00
_cell.angle_gamma   90.00
#
_symmetry.space_group_name_H-M   'P 1'
#
loop_
_entity.id
_entity.type
_entity.pdbx_description
1 polymer ?
#
loop_
_entity_poly.entity_id
_entity_poly.type
_entity_poly.pdbx_seq_one_letter_code
_entity_poly.pdbx_strand_id
1 'polypeptide(L)' 'MPFSQEQKMFVLESYLRSGHKIDTIWQYNIPHCLEVFRNEFLEVVFHNDQF' A
#
# COMPACT_ATOMS: atom_id res chain seq x y z
N MET A 1 -17.49 3.37 -2.18
CA MET A 1 -17.53 2.11 -1.41
C MET A 1 -16.33 2.07 -0.47
N PRO A 2 -16.47 1.62 0.77
CA PRO A 2 -15.31 1.39 1.64
C PRO A 2 -14.46 0.24 1.09
N PHE A 3 -13.13 0.32 1.25
CA PHE A 3 -12.23 -0.79 0.89
C PHE A 3 -12.62 -2.08 1.59
N SER A 4 -12.53 -3.20 0.87
CA SER A 4 -12.76 -4.53 1.44
C SER A 4 -11.69 -4.88 2.48
N GLN A 5 -11.98 -5.87 3.33
CA GLN A 5 -11.00 -6.33 4.31
C GLN A 5 -9.75 -6.90 3.64
N GLU A 6 -9.92 -7.59 2.51
CA GLU A 6 -8.84 -8.12 1.69
C GLU A 6 -7.92 -7.01 1.14
N GLN A 7 -8.52 -5.95 0.60
CA GLN A 7 -7.77 -4.78 0.11
C GLN A 7 -6.96 -4.11 1.23
N LYS A 8 -7.55 -3.97 2.42
CA LYS A 8 -6.85 -3.40 3.59
C LYS A 8 -5.69 -4.30 4.04
N MET A 9 -5.90 -5.62 4.06
CA MET A 9 -4.87 -6.59 4.44
C MET A 9 -3.71 -6.55 3.45
N PHE A 10 -3.99 -6.51 2.15
CA PHE A 10 -2.97 -6.48 1.12
C PHE A 10 -2.06 -5.24 1.21
N VAL A 11 -2.62 -4.05 1.50
CA VAL A 11 -1.82 -2.83 1.69
C VAL A 11 -0.88 -2.97 2.89
N LEU A 12 -1.40 -3.50 4.01
CA LEU A 12 -0.63 -3.72 5.23
C LEU A 12 0.51 -4.73 5.00
N GLU A 13 0.22 -5.86 4.36
CA GLU A 13 1.21 -6.89 4.03
C GLU A 13 2.28 -6.36 3.07
N SER A 14 1.87 -5.65 2.01
CA SER A 14 2.77 -5.02 1.06
C SER A 14 3.67 -3.98 1.72
N TYR A 15 3.11 -3.19 2.64
CA TYR A 15 3.86 -2.21 3.44
C TYR A 15 4.94 -2.88 4.28
N LEU A 16 4.58 -3.89 5.06
CA LEU A 16 5.53 -4.61 5.89
C LEU A 16 6.60 -5.34 5.06
N ARG A 17 6.22 -5.93 3.92
CA ARG A 17 7.15 -6.64 3.02
C ARG A 17 8.11 -5.71 2.28
N SER A 18 7.67 -4.49 1.95
CA SER A 18 8.51 -3.47 1.30
C SER A 18 9.52 -2.81 2.25
N GLY A 19 9.38 -3.09 3.55
CA GLY A 19 10.32 -2.65 4.56
C GLY A 19 11.72 -3.16 4.24
N HIS A 20 12.69 -2.26 4.25
CA HIS A 20 14.10 -2.62 4.14
C HIS A 20 14.88 -1.95 5.26
N LYS A 21 15.90 -2.64 5.75
CA LYS A 21 16.69 -2.20 6.90
C LYS A 21 17.96 -1.51 6.40
N ILE A 22 18.11 -0.23 6.73
CA ILE A 22 19.32 0.56 6.46
C ILE A 22 19.83 1.08 7.80
N ASP A 23 21.11 0.82 8.11
CA ASP A 23 21.76 1.29 9.35
C ASP A 23 20.93 1.05 10.60
N THR A 24 20.40 -0.18 10.75
CA THR A 24 19.50 -0.62 11.84
C THR A 24 18.09 -0.01 11.89
N ILE A 25 17.76 0.92 11.00
CA ILE A 25 16.44 1.55 10.91
C ILE A 25 15.63 0.87 9.79
N TRP A 26 14.38 0.53 10.08
CA TRP A 26 13.44 0.09 9.04
C TRP A 26 12.91 1.29 8.27
N GLN A 27 13.14 1.30 6.97
CA GLN A 27 12.57 2.26 6.05
C GLN A 27 11.42 1.61 5.29
N TYR A 28 10.32 2.35 5.19
CA TYR A 28 9.12 1.93 4.49
C TYR A 28 8.74 2.97 3.44
N ASN A 29 8.19 2.52 2.32
CA ASN A 29 7.83 3.38 1.20
C ASN A 29 6.33 3.22 0.88
N ILE A 30 5.52 4.13 1.45
CA ILE A 30 4.07 4.16 1.20
C ILE A 30 3.74 4.33 -0.29
N PRO A 31 4.37 5.27 -1.04
CA PRO A 31 4.16 5.38 -2.49
C PRO A 31 4.34 4.06 -3.24
N HIS A 32 5.37 3.29 -2.92
CA HIS A 32 5.61 1.99 -3.56
C HIS A 32 4.49 0.99 -3.27
N CYS A 33 3.98 0.94 -2.04
CA CYS A 33 2.84 0.08 -1.70
C CYS A 33 1.55 0.47 -2.43
N LEU A 34 1.31 1.77 -2.62
CA LEU A 34 0.17 2.26 -3.37
C LEU A 34 0.26 1.89 -4.86
N GLU A 35 1.46 1.91 -5.44
CA GLU A 35 1.70 1.48 -6.82
C GLU A 35 1.44 -0.03 -6.99
N VAL A 36 1.97 -0.86 -6.08
CA VAL A 36 1.72 -2.31 -6.06
C VAL A 36 0.22 -2.60 -5.90
N PHE A 37 -0.45 -1.89 -5.00
CA PHE A 37 -1.90 -2.03 -4.80
C PHE A 37 -2.71 -1.63 -6.03
N ARG A 38 -2.34 -0.54 -6.72
CA ARG A 38 -3.01 -0.12 -7.96
C ARG A 38 -2.87 -1.15 -9.07
N ASN A 39 -1.71 -1.80 -9.17
CA ASN A 39 -1.49 -2.85 -10.16
C ASN A 39 -2.29 -4.13 -9.83
N GLU A 40 -2.42 -4.48 -8.56
CA GLU A 40 -3.18 -5.68 -8.13
C GLU A 40 -4.70 -5.47 -8.21
N PHE A 41 -5.16 -4.26 -7.85
CA PHE A 41 -6.58 -3.92 -7.80
C PHE A 41 -6.92 -2.79 -8.78
N LEU A 42 -6.76 -3.07 -10.08
CA LEU A 42 -7.02 -2.12 -11.18
C LEU A 42 -8.46 -1.55 -11.19
N GLU A 43 -9.42 -2.27 -10.61
CA GLU A 43 -10.82 -1.86 -10.51
C GLU A 43 -11.08 -0.83 -9.40
N VAL A 44 -10.09 -0.57 -8.53
CA VAL A 44 -10.24 0.36 -7.41
C VAL A 44 -9.87 1.78 -7.85
N VAL A 45 -10.90 2.56 -8.17
CA VAL A 45 -10.75 3.99 -8.49
C VAL A 45 -10.41 4.76 -7.22
N PHE A 46 -9.16 5.21 -7.11
CA PHE A 46 -8.75 6.18 -6.10
C PHE A 46 -9.34 7.55 -6.45
N HIS A 47 -10.38 7.98 -5.73
CA HIS A 47 -10.79 9.39 -5.74
C HIS A 47 -9.78 10.17 -4.91
N ASN A 48 -8.86 10.87 -5.59
CA ASN A 48 -7.80 11.67 -4.97
C ASN A 48 -8.31 12.98 -4.34
N ASP A 49 -9.62 13.11 -4.09
CA ASP A 49 -10.24 14.39 -3.70
C ASP A 49 -10.20 14.68 -2.18
N GLN A 50 -9.43 13.93 -1.39
CA GLN A 50 -9.31 14.20 0.06
C GLN A 50 -7.88 13.97 0.56
N PHE A 51 -7.05 15.00 0.37
CA PHE A 51 -5.93 15.33 1.26
C PHE A 51 -6.10 16.78 1.71
#